data_AF-A0A930R151-F1
#
_entry.id   AF-A0A930R151-F1
#
_cell.length_a   1.000
_cell.length_b   1.000
_cell.length_c   1.000
_cell.angle_alpha   90.00
_cell.angle_beta   90.00
_cell.angle_gamma   90.00
#
_symmetry.space_group_name_H-M   'P 1'
#
loop_
_entity.id
_entity.type
_entity.pdbx_description
1 polymer ?
#
loop_
_entity_poly.entity_id
_entity_poly.type
_entity_poly.pdbx_seq_one_letter_code
_entity_poly.pdbx_strand_id
1 'polypeptide(L)'
;RLTVFARRREIAIMKYVGATDEFIRWPFVLEGIVLGFIGGVISALVLRSFYAGVVNKVYDTLAFFPLIPQSPFMTYVGIVIVLLGMAIGAAGAWVSLKRFLKV
;
A
#
# COMPACT_ATOMS: atom_id res chain seq x y z
N ARG A 1 -17.10 5.63 -5.79
CA ARG A 1 -18.35 6.11 -6.43
C ARG A 1 -18.40 7.63 -6.53
N LEU A 2 -18.15 8.41 -5.46
CA LEU A 2 -18.17 9.89 -5.52
C LEU A 2 -17.08 10.51 -6.42
N THR A 3 -15.83 10.05 -6.34
CA THR A 3 -14.71 10.60 -7.14
C THR A 3 -14.82 10.34 -8.64
N VAL A 4 -15.28 9.16 -9.04
CA VAL A 4 -15.43 8.77 -10.46
C VAL A 4 -16.62 9.50 -11.12
N PHE A 5 -17.73 9.71 -10.40
CA PHE A 5 -18.85 10.50 -10.92
C PHE A 5 -18.51 12.00 -11.02
N ALA A 6 -17.74 12.54 -10.09
CA ALA A 6 -17.24 13.92 -10.16
C ALA A 6 -16.32 14.16 -11.37
N ARG A 7 -15.52 13.15 -11.76
CA ARG A 7 -14.59 13.22 -12.91
C ARG A 7 -15.16 12.78 -14.25
N ARG A 8 -16.46 12.49 -14.35
CA ARG A 8 -17.07 12.00 -15.60
C ARG A 8 -16.92 12.99 -16.77
N ARG A 9 -16.95 14.31 -16.49
CA ARG A 9 -16.66 15.37 -17.48
C ARG A 9 -15.20 15.39 -17.92
N GLU A 10 -14.24 15.24 -17.00
CA GLU A 10 -12.81 15.19 -17.32
C GLU A 10 -12.47 13.96 -18.17
N ILE A 11 -13.04 12.80 -17.82
CA ILE A 11 -12.88 11.56 -18.61
C ILE A 11 -13.45 11.73 -20.02
N ALA A 12 -14.61 12.39 -20.16
CA ALA A 12 -15.19 12.69 -21.46
C ALA A 12 -14.28 13.61 -22.30
N ILE A 13 -13.76 14.72 -21.70
CA ILE A 13 -12.81 15.62 -22.37
C ILE A 13 -11.55 14.86 -22.80
N MET A 14 -10.97 14.01 -21.94
CA MET A 14 -9.79 13.21 -22.28
C MET A 14 -10.06 12.27 -23.46
N LYS A 15 -11.26 11.68 -23.56
CA LYS A 15 -11.64 10.87 -24.74
C LYS A 15 -11.82 11.73 -26.00
N TYR A 16 -12.34 12.95 -25.89
CA TYR A 16 -12.48 13.86 -27.04
C TYR A 16 -11.13 14.34 -27.61
N VAL A 17 -10.08 14.37 -26.79
CA VAL A 17 -8.71 14.72 -27.22
C VAL A 17 -7.94 13.48 -27.72
N GLY A 18 -8.56 12.30 -27.75
CA GLY A 18 -7.96 11.06 -28.26
C GLY A 18 -7.07 10.31 -27.26
N ALA A 19 -7.20 10.58 -25.95
CA ALA A 19 -6.42 9.88 -24.94
C ALA A 19 -6.79 8.39 -24.87
N THR A 20 -5.78 7.52 -24.74
CA THR A 20 -5.98 6.07 -24.58
C THR A 20 -6.64 5.74 -23.24
N ASP A 21 -7.44 4.68 -23.19
CA ASP A 21 -8.10 4.23 -21.95
C ASP A 21 -7.09 3.93 -20.82
N GLU A 22 -5.83 3.63 -21.17
CA GLU A 22 -4.72 3.44 -20.22
C GLU A 22 -4.35 4.75 -19.52
N PHE A 23 -4.30 5.88 -20.24
CA PHE A 23 -3.93 7.20 -19.69
C PHE A 23 -4.94 7.67 -18.64
N ILE A 24 -6.22 7.32 -18.83
CA ILE A 24 -7.30 7.64 -17.89
C ILE A 24 -7.20 6.79 -16.61
N ARG A 25 -6.59 5.61 -16.66
CA ARG A 25 -6.47 4.67 -15.53
C ARG A 25 -5.26 4.96 -14.63
N TRP A 26 -4.16 5.45 -15.19
CA TRP A 26 -2.94 5.81 -14.47
C TRP A 26 -3.14 6.68 -13.20
N PRO A 27 -3.95 7.77 -13.20
CA PRO A 27 -4.14 8.57 -11.99
C PRO A 27 -4.78 7.80 -10.83
N PHE A 28 -5.68 6.86 -11.12
CA PHE A 28 -6.31 6.02 -10.10
C PHE A 28 -5.35 4.94 -9.57
N VAL A 29 -4.47 4.41 -10.43
CA VAL A 29 -3.42 3.48 -10.01
C VAL A 29 -2.43 4.19 -9.08
N LEU A 30 -2.07 5.44 -9.39
CA LEU A 30 -1.25 6.28 -8.53
C LEU A 30 -1.89 6.52 -7.15
N GLU A 31 -3.19 6.84 -7.09
CA GLU A 31 -3.92 6.92 -5.82
C GLU A 31 -3.83 5.61 -5.02
N GLY A 32 -3.97 4.46 -5.69
CA GLY A 32 -3.83 3.14 -5.06
C GLY A 32 -2.42 2.87 -4.52
N ILE A 33 -1.38 3.24 -5.27
CA ILE A 33 0.01 3.11 -4.84
C ILE A 33 0.28 3.98 -3.61
N VAL A 34 -0.20 5.22 -3.60
CA VAL A 34 -0.02 6.15 -2.46
C VAL A 34 -0.71 5.60 -1.21
N LEU A 35 -1.94 5.10 -1.34
CA LEU A 35 -2.65 4.45 -0.23
C LEU A 35 -1.91 3.20 0.26
N GLY A 36 -1.39 2.38 -0.66
CA GLY A 36 -0.60 1.19 -0.34
C GLY A 36 0.73 1.51 0.34
N PHE A 37 1.40 2.58 -0.07
CA PHE A 37 2.62 3.08 0.57
C PHE A 37 2.36 3.54 2.00
N ILE A 38 1.34 4.38 2.20
CA ILE A 38 0.97 4.89 3.54
C ILE A 38 0.59 3.71 4.46
N GLY A 39 -0.24 2.79 3.97
CA GLY A 39 -0.62 1.58 4.71
C GLY A 39 0.59 0.72 5.08
N GLY A 40 1.50 0.49 4.13
CA GLY A 40 2.73 -0.27 4.34
C GLY A 40 3.66 0.36 5.38
N VAL A 41 3.83 1.69 5.35
CA VAL A 41 4.63 2.43 6.35
C VAL A 41 4.01 2.31 7.73
N ILE A 42 2.68 2.47 7.85
CA ILE A 42 1.98 2.33 9.13
C ILE A 42 2.14 0.90 9.66
N SER A 43 1.94 -0.12 8.83
CA SER A 43 2.13 -1.52 9.22
C SER A 43 3.56 -1.81 9.67
N ALA A 44 4.57 -1.29 8.96
CA ALA A 44 5.97 -1.46 9.34
C ALA A 44 6.30 -0.81 10.70
N LEU A 45 5.77 0.38 10.97
CA LEU A 45 5.93 1.07 12.27
C LEU A 45 5.25 0.30 13.41
N VAL A 46 4.01 -0.17 13.20
CA VAL A 46 3.28 -0.96 14.18
C VAL A 46 4.02 -2.27 14.48
N LEU A 47 4.49 -2.97 13.44
CA LEU A 47 5.25 -4.20 13.60
C LEU A 47 6.55 -3.97 14.40
N ARG A 48 7.28 -2.89 14.12
CA ARG A 48 8.49 -2.53 14.85
C ARG A 48 8.22 -2.26 16.33
N SER A 49 7.21 -1.44 16.63
CA SER A 49 6.84 -1.10 18.00
C SER A 49 6.34 -2.32 18.78
N PHE A 50 5.55 -3.17 18.15
CA PHE A 50 5.05 -4.40 18.75
C PHE A 50 6.19 -5.37 19.07
N TYR A 51 7.11 -5.58 18.11
CA TYR A 51 8.27 -6.43 18.31
C TYR A 51 9.15 -5.94 19.48
N ALA A 52 9.43 -4.63 19.54
CA ALA A 52 10.18 -4.05 20.65
C ALA A 52 9.49 -4.26 22.02
N GLY A 53 8.18 -4.09 22.08
CA GLY A 53 7.41 -4.31 23.31
C GLY A 53 7.40 -5.77 23.79
N VAL A 54 7.32 -6.72 22.86
CA VAL A 54 7.36 -8.16 23.18
C VAL A 54 8.76 -8.58 23.61
N VAL A 55 9.79 -8.13 22.88
CA VAL A 55 11.20 -8.44 23.17
C VAL A 55 11.58 -7.99 24.59
N ASN A 56 11.22 -6.77 25.00
CA ASN A 56 11.51 -6.28 26.34
C ASN A 56 10.91 -7.18 27.44
N LYS A 57 9.65 -7.61 27.28
CA LYS A 57 8.99 -8.50 28.24
C LYS A 57 9.61 -9.91 28.28
N VAL A 58 10.03 -10.42 27.13
CA VAL A 58 10.63 -11.76 27.01
C VAL A 58 12.03 -11.79 27.59
N TYR A 59 12.85 -10.75 27.41
CA TYR A 59 14.17 -10.67 28.06
C TYR A 59 14.07 -10.65 29.59
N ASP A 60 13.04 -10.00 30.15
CA ASP A 60 12.82 -9.96 31.59
C ASP A 60 12.43 -11.32 32.19
N THR A 61 11.86 -12.23 31.40
CA THR A 61 11.39 -13.56 31.87
C THR A 61 12.23 -14.74 31.40
N LEU A 62 12.91 -14.63 30.26
CA LEU A 62 13.60 -15.71 29.56
C LEU A 62 14.89 -15.18 28.92
N ALA A 63 15.89 -14.83 29.75
CA ALA A 63 17.18 -14.29 29.31
C ALA A 63 18.00 -15.21 28.36
N PHE A 64 17.59 -16.46 28.19
CA PHE A 64 18.27 -17.48 27.37
C PHE A 64 17.72 -17.64 25.95
N PHE A 65 16.65 -16.94 25.56
CA PHE A 65 16.13 -17.04 24.20
C PHE A 65 16.96 -16.18 23.23
N PRO A 66 17.61 -16.76 22.19
CA PRO A 66 18.31 -15.99 21.18
C PRO A 66 17.28 -15.30 20.28
N LEU A 67 16.84 -14.11 20.68
CA LEU A 67 16.00 -13.26 19.86
C LEU A 67 16.83 -12.72 18.69
N ILE A 68 16.25 -12.77 17.49
CA ILE A 68 16.90 -12.27 16.26
C ILE A 68 17.24 -10.78 16.47
N PRO A 69 18.47 -10.34 16.16
CA PRO A 69 18.85 -8.96 16.33
C PRO A 69 17.91 -8.03 15.54
N GLN A 70 17.38 -7.00 16.23
CA GLN A 70 16.44 -6.03 15.67
C GLN A 70 16.96 -5.33 14.40
N SER A 71 18.27 -5.27 14.20
CA SER A 71 18.91 -4.77 12.99
C SER A 71 19.93 -5.80 12.50
N PRO A 72 19.98 -6.14 11.19
CA PRO A 72 19.30 -5.50 10.06
C PRO A 72 17.96 -6.15 9.65
N PHE A 73 17.57 -7.27 10.27
CA PHE A 73 16.44 -8.09 9.83
C PHE A 73 15.11 -7.31 9.76
N MET A 74 14.82 -6.50 10.78
CA MET A 74 13.55 -5.75 10.84
C MET A 74 13.43 -4.69 9.76
N THR A 75 14.56 -4.12 9.33
CA THR A 75 14.61 -3.13 8.25
C THR A 75 14.27 -3.79 6.90
N TYR A 76 14.84 -4.97 6.63
CA TYR A 76 14.50 -5.74 5.42
C TYR A 76 13.01 -6.12 5.38
N VAL A 77 12.47 -6.61 6.50
CA VAL A 77 11.04 -6.95 6.61
C VAL A 77 10.16 -5.72 6.38
N GLY A 78 10.52 -4.57 6.96
CA GLY A 78 9.80 -3.32 6.76
C GLY A 78 9.76 -2.87 5.29
N ILE A 79 10.90 -2.95 4.59
CA ILE A 79 10.97 -2.62 3.15
C ILE A 79 10.08 -3.54 2.34
N VAL A 80 10.12 -4.85 2.59
CA VAL A 80 9.29 -5.84 1.89
C VAL A 80 7.80 -5.57 2.13
N ILE A 81 7.39 -5.26 3.36
CA ILE A 81 6.00 -4.92 3.68
C ILE A 81 5.52 -3.69 2.92
N VAL A 82 6.35 -2.64 2.84
CA VAL A 82 6.00 -1.42 2.11
C VAL A 82 5.87 -1.71 0.61
N LEU A 83 6.80 -2.45 0.02
CA LEU A 83 6.74 -2.84 -1.39
C LEU A 83 5.52 -3.70 -1.71
N LEU A 84 5.20 -4.69 -0.86
CA LEU A 84 4.00 -5.50 -1.01
C LEU A 84 2.73 -4.68 -0.82
N GLY A 85 2.71 -3.75 0.14
CA GLY A 85 1.60 -2.82 0.36
C GLY A 85 1.33 -1.95 -0.88
N MET A 86 2.38 -1.41 -1.49
CA MET A 86 2.27 -0.67 -2.76
C MET A 86 1.79 -1.54 -3.91
N ALA A 87 2.31 -2.76 -4.05
CA ALA A 87 1.90 -3.70 -5.10
C ALA A 87 0.43 -4.10 -4.97
N ILE A 88 -0.03 -4.38 -3.75
CA ILE A 88 -1.44 -4.71 -3.45
C ILE A 88 -2.32 -3.48 -3.69
N GLY A 89 -1.88 -2.28 -3.28
CA GLY A 89 -2.60 -1.03 -3.53
C GLY A 89 -2.78 -0.73 -5.03
N ALA A 90 -1.72 -0.92 -5.81
CA ALA A 90 -1.75 -0.80 -7.27
C ALA A 90 -2.69 -1.83 -7.91
N ALA A 91 -2.56 -3.10 -7.52
CA ALA A 91 -3.39 -4.19 -8.04
C ALA A 91 -4.87 -3.99 -7.68
N GLY A 92 -5.16 -3.58 -6.45
CA GLY A 92 -6.51 -3.28 -5.97
C GLY A 92 -7.14 -2.13 -6.74
N ALA A 93 -6.39 -1.06 -7.02
CA ALA A 93 -6.85 0.05 -7.85
C ALA A 93 -7.14 -0.39 -9.30
N TRP A 94 -6.27 -1.24 -9.88
CA TRP A 94 -6.45 -1.75 -11.23
C TRP A 94 -7.69 -2.67 -11.36
N VAL A 95 -7.92 -3.56 -10.38
CA VAL A 95 -9.10 -4.45 -10.33
C VAL A 95 -10.37 -3.64 -10.10
N SER A 96 -10.33 -2.65 -9.20
CA SER A 96 -11.45 -1.75 -8.93
C SER A 96 -11.90 -1.03 -10.22
N LEU A 97 -10.95 -0.45 -10.97
CA LEU A 97 -11.23 0.19 -12.26
C LEU A 97 -11.90 -0.75 -13.27
N LYS A 98 -11.42 -2.00 -13.42
CA LYS A 98 -12.03 -3.00 -14.31
C LYS A 98 -13.48 -3.32 -13.95
N ARG A 99 -13.82 -3.36 -12.65
CA ARG A 99 -15.19 -3.59 -12.18
C ARG A 99 -16.09 -2.38 -12.32
N PHE A 100 -15.56 -1.16 -12.17
CA PHE A 100 -16.36 0.07 -12.22
C PHE A 100 -16.63 0.60 -13.64
N LEU A 101 -15.84 0.21 -14.66
CA LEU A 101 -16.03 0.60 -16.07
C LEU A 101 -16.93 -0.35 -16.88
N LYS A 102 -17.44 -1.45 -16.30
CA LYS A 102 -18.54 -2.24 -16.88
C LYS A 102 -19.89 -1.67 -16.43
N VAL A 103 -20.18 -0.42 -16.80
CA VAL A 103 -21.52 0.18 -16.95
C VAL A 103 -21.46 1.21 -18.06
#